data_AF-A0A225URJ6-F1
#
_entry.id   AF-A0A225URJ6-F1
#
_cell.length_a   1.000
_cell.length_b   1.000
_cell.length_c   1.000
_cell.angle_alpha   90.00
_cell.angle_beta   90.00
_cell.angle_gamma   90.00
#
_symmetry.space_group_name_H-M   'P 1'
#
loop_
_entity.id
_entity.type
_entity.pdbx_description
1 polymer ?
#
loop_
_entity_poly.entity_id
_entity_poly.type
_entity_poly.pdbx_seq_one_letter_code
_entity_poly.pdbx_strand_id
1 'polypeptide(L)'
;MKVYELRLKLSSTARNWRSQLSPHVRRDWTRFSKEFKVKYCKSKMSDSEKYYTMKQRKAETPLDFLYRLNAAADRADIRYKKSE
;
A
#
# COMPACT_ATOMS: atom_id res chain seq x y z
N MET A 1 -6.52 16.95 11.55
CA MET A 1 -7.79 16.25 11.31
C MET A 1 -8.19 15.57 12.62
N LYS A 2 -9.26 16.03 13.28
CA LYS A 2 -9.64 15.55 14.63
C LYS A 2 -10.51 14.28 14.49
N VAL A 3 -10.44 13.36 15.46
CA VAL A 3 -11.08 12.01 15.42
C VAL A 3 -12.59 12.05 15.11
N TYR A 4 -13.29 13.13 15.46
CA TYR A 4 -14.69 13.32 15.14
C TYR A 4 -14.97 13.48 13.63
N GLU A 5 -14.07 14.11 12.87
CA GLU A 5 -14.23 14.35 11.43
C GLU A 5 -14.14 13.04 10.65
N LEU A 6 -13.25 12.14 11.07
CA LEU A 6 -13.19 10.79 10.52
C LEU A 6 -14.45 10.01 10.82
N ARG A 7 -15.03 10.15 12.02
CA ARG A 7 -16.29 9.47 12.38
C ARG A 7 -17.45 9.83 11.46
N LEU A 8 -17.50 11.08 10.99
CA LEU A 8 -18.51 11.58 10.04
C LEU A 8 -18.21 11.16 8.59
N LYS A 9 -16.94 10.97 8.22
CA LYS A 9 -16.51 10.60 6.86
C LYS A 9 -16.43 9.09 6.59
N LEU A 10 -16.57 8.24 7.61
CA LEU A 10 -16.55 6.78 7.45
C LEU A 10 -17.88 6.25 6.92
N SER A 11 -17.82 5.34 5.95
CA SER A 11 -19.01 4.60 5.48
C SER A 11 -19.67 3.81 6.60
N SER A 12 -20.94 3.46 6.44
CA SER A 12 -21.69 2.66 7.43
C SER A 12 -20.97 1.35 7.77
N THR A 13 -20.39 0.68 6.77
CA THR A 13 -19.59 -0.53 6.96
C THR A 13 -18.36 -0.29 7.83
N ALA A 14 -17.64 0.83 7.62
CA ALA A 14 -16.45 1.14 8.40
C ALA A 14 -16.78 1.57 9.84
N ARG A 15 -17.93 2.21 10.07
CA ARG A 15 -18.43 2.49 11.43
C ARG A 15 -18.80 1.21 12.19
N ASN A 16 -19.50 0.29 11.53
CA ASN A 16 -19.88 -1.00 12.12
C ASN A 16 -18.66 -1.89 12.41
N TRP A 17 -17.67 -1.91 11.52
CA TRP A 17 -16.40 -2.58 11.80
C TRP A 17 -15.68 -1.93 12.97
N ARG A 18 -15.60 -0.59 13.02
CA ARG A 18 -14.97 0.12 14.14
C ARG A 18 -15.62 -0.24 15.48
N SER A 19 -16.94 -0.40 15.56
CA SER A 19 -17.62 -0.75 16.83
C SER A 19 -17.30 -2.17 17.31
N GLN A 20 -16.82 -3.06 16.44
CA GLN A 20 -16.35 -4.40 16.81
C GLN A 20 -14.95 -4.38 17.42
N LEU A 21 -14.19 -3.29 17.25
CA LEU A 21 -12.86 -3.16 17.84
C LEU A 21 -12.95 -2.91 19.35
N SER A 22 -11.95 -3.43 20.07
CA SER A 22 -11.80 -3.22 21.50
C SER A 22 -11.78 -1.73 21.87
N PRO A 23 -12.25 -1.35 23.08
CA PRO A 23 -12.21 0.05 23.52
C PRO A 23 -10.80 0.67 23.48
N HIS A 24 -9.78 -0.13 23.80
CA HIS A 24 -8.38 0.31 23.82
C HIS A 24 -7.85 0.64 22.42
N VAL A 25 -8.21 -0.15 21.39
CA VAL A 25 -7.87 0.17 20.00
C VAL A 25 -8.67 1.37 19.51
N ARG A 26 -9.96 1.47 19.86
CA ARG A 26 -10.82 2.57 19.40
C ARG A 26 -10.38 3.94 19.91
N ARG A 27 -9.89 4.03 21.15
CA ARG A 27 -9.53 5.30 21.81
C ARG A 27 -8.13 5.80 21.46
N ASP A 28 -7.24 4.91 21.03
CA ASP A 28 -5.88 5.23 20.61
C ASP A 28 -5.83 5.45 19.09
N TRP A 29 -5.47 6.66 18.66
CA TRP A 29 -5.43 7.01 17.23
C TRP A 29 -4.37 6.22 16.46
N THR A 30 -3.21 5.96 17.06
CA THR A 30 -2.10 5.23 16.45
C THR A 30 -2.52 3.78 16.20
N ARG A 31 -3.12 3.12 17.20
CA ARG A 31 -3.63 1.74 17.08
C ARG A 31 -4.79 1.66 16.11
N PHE A 32 -5.77 2.56 16.22
CA PHE A 32 -6.92 2.58 15.31
C PHE A 32 -6.50 2.78 13.85
N SER A 33 -5.60 3.73 13.58
CA SER A 33 -5.14 4.01 12.22
C SER A 33 -4.36 2.84 11.60
N LYS A 34 -3.63 2.07 12.41
CA LYS A 34 -2.97 0.83 11.98
C LYS A 34 -4.00 -0.22 11.54
N GLU A 35 -4.99 -0.53 12.37
CA GLU A 35 -6.07 -1.47 12.04
C GLU A 35 -6.88 -1.02 10.82
N PHE A 36 -7.18 0.28 10.74
CA PHE A 36 -7.92 0.84 9.61
C PHE A 36 -7.15 0.68 8.30
N LYS A 37 -5.85 0.95 8.31
CA LYS A 37 -4.98 0.74 7.14
C LYS A 37 -4.97 -0.73 6.72
N VAL A 38 -4.86 -1.68 7.65
CA VAL A 38 -4.89 -3.11 7.33
C VAL A 38 -6.22 -3.53 6.69
N LYS A 39 -7.35 -3.06 7.23
CA LYS A 39 -8.68 -3.49 6.77
C LYS A 39 -9.12 -2.83 5.46
N TYR A 40 -8.86 -1.53 5.30
CA TYR A 40 -9.48 -0.72 4.25
C TYR A 40 -8.47 -0.12 3.27
N CYS A 41 -7.23 0.12 3.68
CA CYS A 41 -6.21 0.50 2.72
C CYS A 41 -5.67 -0.78 2.08
N LYS A 42 -5.84 -0.94 0.77
CA LYS A 42 -5.05 -1.94 0.05
C LYS A 42 -3.59 -1.62 0.35
N SER A 43 -2.83 -2.61 0.85
CA SER A 43 -1.37 -2.47 0.91
C SER A 43 -0.93 -1.99 -0.45
N LYS A 44 -0.19 -0.89 -0.50
CA LYS A 44 0.52 -0.53 -1.73
C LYS A 44 1.31 -1.79 -2.09
N MET A 45 1.18 -2.31 -3.31
CA MET A 45 1.97 -3.47 -3.78
C MET A 45 3.40 -3.31 -3.28
N SER A 46 3.99 -4.37 -2.72
CA SER A 46 5.39 -4.29 -2.27
C SER A 46 6.27 -3.90 -3.46
N ASP A 47 7.45 -3.33 -3.22
CA ASP A 47 8.34 -2.99 -4.34
C ASP A 47 8.76 -4.25 -5.14
N SER A 48 8.90 -5.40 -4.48
CA SER A 48 9.10 -6.69 -5.13
C SER A 48 7.90 -7.15 -5.97
N GLU A 49 6.68 -7.04 -5.45
CA GLU A 49 5.46 -7.38 -6.19
C GLU A 49 5.30 -6.46 -7.42
N LYS A 50 5.61 -5.16 -7.27
CA LYS A 50 5.63 -4.22 -8.39
C LYS A 50 6.63 -4.63 -9.47
N TYR A 51 7.81 -5.14 -9.10
CA TYR A 51 8.81 -5.61 -10.05
C TYR A 51 8.32 -6.84 -10.82
N TYR A 52 7.91 -7.90 -10.12
CA TYR A 52 7.51 -9.16 -10.78
C TYR A 52 6.20 -9.06 -11.58
N THR A 53 5.30 -8.13 -11.21
CA THR A 53 4.04 -7.91 -11.94
C THR A 53 4.15 -6.81 -13.01
N MET A 54 5.32 -6.19 -13.15
CA MET A 54 5.54 -5.10 -14.09
C MET A 54 5.38 -5.57 -15.54
N LYS A 55 4.54 -4.89 -16.31
CA LYS A 55 4.36 -5.15 -17.76
C LYS A 55 4.77 -3.93 -18.58
N GLN A 56 5.25 -4.18 -19.79
CA GLN A 56 5.49 -3.14 -20.78
C GLN A 56 4.16 -2.46 -21.12
N ARG A 57 4.18 -1.12 -21.18
CA ARG A 57 2.98 -0.35 -21.57
C ARG A 57 2.86 -0.35 -23.09
N LYS A 58 1.63 -0.26 -23.61
CA LYS A 58 1.37 -0.29 -25.07
C LYS A 58 2.14 0.76 -25.88
N ALA A 59 2.40 1.93 -25.30
CA ALA A 59 3.10 3.04 -25.95
C ALA A 59 4.59 3.17 -25.56
N GLU A 60 5.11 2.23 -24.78
CA GLU A 60 6.48 2.28 -24.24
C GLU A 60 7.40 1.46 -25.14
N THR A 61 8.58 2.00 -25.47
CA THR A 61 9.58 1.24 -26.21
C THR A 61 10.17 0.13 -25.33
N PRO A 62 10.71 -0.96 -25.90
CA PRO A 62 11.37 -2.00 -25.10
C PRO A 62 12.51 -1.47 -24.21
N LEU A 63 13.22 -0.44 -24.67
CA LEU A 63 14.33 0.16 -23.92
C LEU A 63 13.82 0.97 -22.71
N ASP A 64 12.78 1.77 -22.90
CA ASP A 64 12.15 2.51 -21.80
C ASP A 64 11.58 1.55 -20.74
N PHE A 65 11.00 0.44 -21.19
CA PHE A 65 10.53 -0.61 -20.30
C PHE A 65 11.68 -1.21 -19.48
N LEU A 66 12.82 -1.51 -20.12
CA LEU A 66 14.00 -2.04 -19.43
C LEU A 66 14.52 -1.08 -18.37
N TYR A 67 14.65 0.22 -18.67
CA TYR A 67 15.08 1.22 -17.68
C TYR A 67 14.12 1.32 -16.49
N ARG A 68 12.81 1.31 -16.76
CA ARG A 68 11.79 1.33 -15.71
C ARG A 68 11.81 0.06 -14.86
N LEU A 69 12.05 -1.09 -15.46
CA LEU A 69 12.16 -2.38 -14.78
C LEU A 69 13.39 -2.42 -13.87
N ASN A 70 14.54 -1.95 -14.34
CA ASN A 70 15.77 -1.87 -13.55
C ASN A 70 15.62 -0.93 -12.34
N ALA A 71 15.00 0.24 -12.54
CA ALA A 71 14.70 1.15 -11.45
C ALA A 71 13.73 0.56 -10.41
N ALA A 72 12.86 -0.36 -10.82
CA ALA A 72 12.00 -1.10 -9.89
C ALA A 72 12.77 -2.20 -9.14
N ALA A 73 13.73 -2.85 -9.80
CA ALA A 73 14.62 -3.81 -9.17
C ALA A 73 15.47 -3.15 -8.07
N ASP A 74 16.04 -1.96 -8.34
CA ASP A 74 16.83 -1.21 -7.36
C ASP A 74 16.00 -0.84 -6.12
N ARG A 75 14.74 -0.43 -6.30
CA ARG A 75 13.81 -0.14 -5.18
C ARG A 75 13.42 -1.38 -4.40
N ALA A 76 13.39 -2.54 -5.06
CA ALA A 76 13.03 -3.81 -4.47
C ALA A 76 14.24 -4.57 -3.89
N ASP A 77 15.45 -4.00 -3.96
CA ASP A 77 16.72 -4.65 -3.62
C ASP A 77 16.92 -5.99 -4.35
N ILE A 78 16.51 -6.04 -5.62
CA ILE A 78 16.63 -7.23 -6.48
C ILE A 78 17.92 -7.14 -7.27
N ARG A 79 18.83 -8.09 -7.05
CA ARG A 79 20.05 -8.21 -7.85
C ARG A 79 19.75 -8.88 -9.19
N TYR A 80 19.68 -8.06 -10.24
CA TYR A 80 19.46 -8.52 -11.62
C TYR A 80 20.75 -8.54 -12.45
N LYS A 81 21.80 -7.84 -11.99
CA LYS A 81 23.13 -7.88 -12.60
C LYS A 81 23.87 -9.10 -12.07
N LYS A 82 24.57 -9.81 -12.96
CA LYS A 82 25.56 -10.81 -12.53
C LYS A 82 26.62 -10.07 -11.71
N SER A 83 26.91 -10.60 -10.52
CA SER A 83 28.14 -10.27 -9.80
C SER A 83 29.30 -10.67 -10.71
N GLU A 84 30.23 -9.76 -10.97
CA GLU A 84 31.54 -10.11 -11.55
C GLU A 84 32.32 -11.03 -10.61
#